data_AF-A0A7W0VV38-F1
#
_entry.id   AF-A0A7W0VV38-F1
#
_cell.length_a   1.000
_cell.length_b   1.000
_cell.length_c   1.000
_cell.angle_alpha   90.00
_cell.angle_beta   90.00
_cell.angle_gamma   90.00
#
_symmetry.space_group_name_H-M   'P 1'
#
loop_
_entity.id
_entity.type
_entity.pdbx_description
1 polymer ?
#
loop_
_entity_poly.entity_id
_entity_poly.type
_entity_poly.pdbx_seq_one_letter_code
_entity_poly.pdbx_strand_id
1 'polypeptide(L)'
;MSRRLDGWKTILAIAVISAVSLGSMGCEELDGRNRTRKGNRLFRETAFIDAAAEYEKALTQVEDPIIHYNLGLAYSKIFKPGLDKPVRLGIKGTFACDVIPKVTYSNHQVCVKDDDRRFDDCDDKNVCASSYHCQKTDLCLLSPEQLAEAAATHFLAWLKANPKDDDTRKQMTQVWIDSGQFKLALDYWTGLLKDKPNDPEIMGNLAGINLKAGDWRKSIEWYTKVAEIATDPSNKVGAYQFIGNVAWSKLNSKSLTAVESIELADRGIGALQKAAELSPKNPKLYGLQASIYNFRALAHGPSWASAIDRASAQDLQRLSRVLAEEAKKAAGEGASAPVTPTQTPSATGGPAEKAGG
;
A
#
# COMPACT_ATOMS: atom_id res chain seq x y z
N MET A 1 2.73 13.28 93.30
CA MET A 1 4.21 13.26 93.35
C MET A 1 4.76 13.70 91.99
N SER A 2 5.52 14.81 91.99
CA SER A 2 6.61 15.19 91.06
C SER A 2 6.32 15.29 89.53
N ARG A 3 6.16 16.48 88.92
CA ARG A 3 7.19 17.40 88.33
C ARG A 3 7.85 16.81 87.06
N ARG A 4 7.96 17.43 85.87
CA ARG A 4 8.26 18.79 85.33
C ARG A 4 7.80 18.82 83.84
N LEU A 5 7.19 19.88 83.28
CA LEU A 5 7.70 21.18 82.79
C LEU A 5 8.56 21.15 81.49
N ASP A 6 8.24 22.14 80.62
CA ASP A 6 8.95 22.70 79.45
C ASP A 6 8.68 22.06 78.08
N GLY A 7 8.34 22.78 77.00
CA GLY A 7 8.23 24.22 76.79
C GLY A 7 7.63 24.56 75.42
N TRP A 8 7.03 25.75 75.35
CA TRP A 8 6.46 26.44 74.18
C TRP A 8 7.38 26.50 72.95
N LYS A 9 6.78 26.49 71.74
CA LYS A 9 7.02 27.48 70.66
C LYS A 9 5.96 27.36 69.53
N THR A 10 5.22 28.45 69.38
CA THR A 10 4.40 28.89 68.24
C THR A 10 5.09 28.71 66.89
N ILE A 11 4.32 28.41 65.82
CA ILE A 11 4.39 29.05 64.49
C ILE A 11 3.02 28.89 63.80
N LEU A 12 2.39 30.02 63.49
CA LEU A 12 1.35 30.16 62.47
C LEU A 12 1.96 29.75 61.12
N ALA A 13 1.40 28.77 60.43
CA ALA A 13 1.65 28.55 59.02
C ALA A 13 0.36 28.85 58.25
N ILE A 14 0.37 30.02 57.62
CA ILE A 14 -0.61 30.48 56.64
C ILE A 14 -0.65 29.46 55.49
N ALA A 15 -1.77 28.77 55.31
CA ALA A 15 -2.02 27.95 54.13
C ALA A 15 -2.47 28.88 52.98
N VAL A 16 -1.52 29.55 52.33
CA VAL A 16 -1.68 29.95 50.93
C VAL A 16 -1.20 28.76 50.11
N ILE A 17 -2.11 27.83 49.82
CA ILE A 17 -1.86 26.83 48.79
C ILE A 17 -2.13 27.53 47.46
N SER A 18 -1.03 27.78 46.77
CA SER A 18 -0.88 28.35 45.45
C SER A 18 -1.85 27.73 44.45
N ALA A 19 -2.92 28.44 44.12
CA ALA A 19 -3.77 28.15 42.98
C ALA A 19 -3.13 28.69 41.69
N VAL A 20 -2.01 28.11 41.23
CA VAL A 20 -1.45 28.41 39.91
C VAL A 20 -0.70 27.19 39.37
N SER A 21 -1.29 26.53 38.36
CA SER A 21 -0.60 25.84 37.23
C SER A 21 -1.50 24.89 36.42
N LEU A 22 -2.84 24.89 36.62
CA LEU A 22 -3.76 24.13 35.74
C LEU A 22 -4.17 24.88 34.46
N GLY A 23 -3.71 26.11 34.25
CA GLY A 23 -4.16 26.98 33.14
C GLY A 23 -3.36 26.87 31.84
N SER A 24 -2.09 26.46 31.88
CA SER A 24 -1.24 26.42 30.68
C SER A 24 -1.49 25.16 29.84
N MET A 25 -1.63 23.99 30.48
CA MET A 25 -1.89 22.72 29.77
C MET A 25 -3.21 22.75 29.00
N GLY A 26 -4.25 23.39 29.54
CA GLY A 26 -5.56 23.48 28.87
C GLY A 26 -5.58 24.38 27.63
N CYS A 27 -4.75 25.43 27.58
CA CYS A 27 -4.68 26.34 26.43
C CYS A 27 -3.84 25.78 25.27
N GLU A 28 -2.71 25.14 25.59
CA GLU A 28 -1.85 24.49 24.58
C GLU A 28 -2.59 23.31 23.91
N GLU A 29 -3.30 22.50 24.69
CA GLU A 29 -4.12 21.40 24.16
C GLU A 29 -5.27 21.90 23.27
N LEU A 30 -5.86 23.05 23.60
CA LEU A 30 -6.90 23.68 22.79
C LEU A 30 -6.35 24.21 21.45
N ASP A 31 -5.14 24.78 21.44
CA ASP A 31 -4.47 25.20 20.19
C ASP A 31 -4.19 23.99 19.29
N GLY A 32 -3.69 22.89 19.87
CA GLY A 32 -3.43 21.64 19.13
C GLY A 32 -4.68 21.11 18.42
N ARG A 33 -5.81 21.02 19.12
CA ARG A 33 -7.09 20.58 18.53
C ARG A 33 -7.58 21.51 17.42
N ASN A 34 -7.40 22.82 17.58
CA ASN A 34 -7.76 23.80 16.54
C ASN A 34 -6.89 23.66 15.29
N ARG A 35 -5.60 23.39 15.46
CA ARG A 35 -4.67 23.09 14.36
C ARG A 35 -5.03 21.81 13.63
N THR A 36 -5.34 20.72 14.35
CA THR A 36 -5.82 19.49 13.72
C THR A 36 -7.07 19.73 12.87
N ARG A 37 -8.03 20.53 13.37
CA ARG A 37 -9.22 20.89 12.57
C ARG A 37 -8.87 21.72 11.33
N LYS A 38 -7.89 22.62 11.42
CA LYS A 38 -7.39 23.40 10.28
C LYS A 38 -6.69 22.50 9.26
N GLY A 39 -5.80 21.62 9.70
CA GLY A 39 -5.17 20.60 8.87
C GLY A 39 -6.20 19.72 8.15
N ASN A 40 -7.24 19.26 8.85
CA ASN A 40 -8.31 18.45 8.24
C ASN A 40 -9.07 19.19 7.14
N ARG A 41 -9.28 20.52 7.28
CA ARG A 41 -9.90 21.34 6.22
C ARG A 41 -8.97 21.44 5.01
N LEU A 42 -7.72 21.83 5.24
CA LEU A 42 -6.70 21.97 4.19
C LEU A 42 -6.49 20.66 3.43
N PHE A 43 -6.51 19.52 4.12
CA PHE A 43 -6.40 18.20 3.49
C PHE A 43 -7.56 17.92 2.53
N ARG A 44 -8.81 18.26 2.91
CA ARG A 44 -9.98 18.12 2.02
C ARG A 44 -9.91 19.07 0.82
N GLU A 45 -9.29 20.22 1.00
CA GLU A 45 -9.02 21.20 -0.06
C GLU A 45 -7.81 20.82 -0.91
N THR A 46 -7.21 19.64 -0.69
CA THR A 46 -6.01 19.13 -1.37
C THR A 46 -4.73 19.95 -1.14
N ALA A 47 -4.75 20.87 -0.18
CA ALA A 47 -3.59 21.64 0.26
C ALA A 47 -2.71 20.80 1.21
N PHE A 48 -2.15 19.70 0.69
CA PHE A 48 -1.50 18.67 1.51
C PHE A 48 -0.27 19.17 2.27
N ILE A 49 0.52 20.09 1.70
CA ILE A 49 1.70 20.66 2.39
C ILE A 49 1.27 21.53 3.56
N ASP A 50 0.26 22.37 3.38
CA ASP A 50 -0.30 23.21 4.45
C ASP A 50 -0.96 22.35 5.53
N ALA A 51 -1.66 21.29 5.12
CA ALA A 51 -2.22 20.32 6.06
C ALA A 51 -1.11 19.64 6.89
N ALA A 52 -0.04 19.18 6.24
CA ALA A 52 1.11 18.58 6.92
C ALA A 52 1.74 19.55 7.92
N ALA A 53 1.93 20.82 7.53
CA ALA A 53 2.46 21.86 8.41
C ALA A 53 1.58 22.09 9.66
N GLU A 54 0.26 22.12 9.51
CA GLU A 54 -0.65 22.26 10.66
C GLU A 54 -0.63 21.03 11.58
N TYR A 55 -0.52 19.82 11.03
CA TYR A 55 -0.40 18.62 11.85
C TYR A 55 0.95 18.52 12.57
N GLU A 56 2.07 18.83 11.90
CA GLU A 56 3.39 18.93 12.53
C GLU A 56 3.34 19.90 13.71
N LYS A 57 2.76 21.08 13.49
CA LYS A 57 2.61 22.05 14.56
C LYS A 57 1.68 21.58 15.68
N ALA A 58 0.59 20.88 15.35
CA ALA A 58 -0.32 20.30 16.34
C ALA A 58 0.39 19.26 17.23
N LEU A 59 1.26 18.41 16.67
CA LEU A 59 2.03 17.41 17.41
C LEU A 59 3.05 18.03 18.39
N THR A 60 3.45 19.30 18.21
CA THR A 60 4.23 20.02 19.22
C THR A 60 3.45 20.37 20.49
N GLN A 61 2.13 20.21 20.47
CA GLN A 61 1.21 20.63 21.52
C GLN A 61 0.38 19.47 22.08
N VAL A 62 0.00 18.51 21.24
CA VAL A 62 -0.83 17.37 21.60
C VAL A 62 -0.32 16.12 20.89
N GLU A 63 0.04 15.11 21.68
CA GLU A 63 0.34 13.77 21.17
C GLU A 63 -0.97 13.00 20.98
N ASP A 64 -1.35 12.75 19.73
CA ASP A 64 -2.57 12.02 19.37
C ASP A 64 -2.31 11.12 18.15
N PRO A 65 -2.53 9.79 18.25
CA PRO A 65 -2.38 8.86 17.14
C PRO A 65 -3.14 9.28 15.87
N ILE A 66 -4.33 9.90 16.00
CA ILE A 66 -5.12 10.35 14.84
C ILE A 66 -4.38 11.44 14.07
N ILE A 67 -3.64 12.32 14.76
CA ILE A 67 -2.83 13.34 14.09
C ILE A 67 -1.69 12.68 13.32
N HIS A 68 -1.04 11.66 13.91
CA HIS A 68 -0.05 10.85 13.18
C HIS A 68 -0.65 10.19 11.93
N TYR A 69 -1.82 9.57 12.02
CA TYR A 69 -2.48 9.00 10.84
C TYR A 69 -2.71 10.04 9.73
N ASN A 70 -3.28 11.20 10.09
CA ASN A 70 -3.57 12.26 9.13
C ASN A 70 -2.30 12.88 8.54
N LEU A 71 -1.24 13.03 9.33
CA LEU A 71 0.05 13.53 8.88
C LEU A 71 0.76 12.53 7.96
N GLY A 72 0.70 11.23 8.28
CA GLY A 72 1.17 10.15 7.41
C GLY A 72 0.49 10.20 6.05
N LEU A 73 -0.84 10.35 6.03
CA LEU A 73 -1.60 10.56 4.80
C LEU A 73 -1.21 11.84 4.06
N ALA A 74 -1.00 12.96 4.76
CA ALA A 74 -0.61 14.22 4.13
C ALA A 74 0.74 14.07 3.42
N TYR A 75 1.75 13.52 4.11
CA TYR A 75 3.04 13.23 3.49
C TYR A 75 2.95 12.23 2.34
N SER A 76 2.14 11.17 2.47
CA SER A 76 1.98 10.19 1.39
C SER A 76 1.29 10.77 0.15
N LYS A 77 0.51 11.85 0.28
CA LYS A 77 -0.10 12.58 -0.85
C LYS A 77 0.86 13.59 -1.49
N ILE A 78 1.80 14.13 -0.72
CA ILE A 78 2.89 14.98 -1.24
C ILE A 78 3.92 14.14 -1.98
N PHE A 79 4.25 12.97 -1.43
CA PHE A 79 5.10 11.97 -2.07
C PHE A 79 4.48 11.48 -3.38
N LYS A 80 5.28 11.45 -4.45
CA LYS A 80 4.89 10.89 -5.75
C LYS A 80 5.89 9.80 -6.13
N PRO A 81 5.44 8.56 -6.40
CA PRO A 81 6.32 7.51 -6.90
C PRO A 81 7.01 7.93 -8.20
N GLY A 82 8.33 7.72 -8.29
CA GLY A 82 9.14 8.11 -9.46
C GLY A 82 9.46 9.61 -9.55
N LEU A 83 9.31 10.36 -8.46
CA LEU A 83 9.78 11.75 -8.39
C LEU A 83 11.31 11.77 -8.22
N ASP A 84 12.04 12.38 -9.16
CA ASP A 84 13.52 12.49 -9.08
C ASP A 84 13.99 13.83 -8.47
N LYS A 85 13.08 14.79 -8.32
CA LYS A 85 13.40 16.15 -7.87
C LYS A 85 12.78 16.44 -6.50
N PRO A 86 13.43 17.23 -5.64
CA PRO A 86 12.84 17.68 -4.38
C PRO A 86 11.53 18.45 -4.59
N VAL A 87 10.59 18.26 -3.65
CA VAL A 87 9.33 19.01 -3.62
C VAL A 87 9.57 20.39 -3.00
N ARG A 88 9.11 21.43 -3.69
CA ARG A 88 9.15 22.82 -3.22
C ARG A 88 8.02 23.06 -2.23
N LEU A 89 8.36 23.23 -0.95
CA LEU A 89 7.39 23.40 0.13
C LEU A 89 7.07 24.84 0.47
N GLY A 90 7.75 25.83 -0.11
CA GLY A 90 7.49 27.23 0.22
C GLY A 90 8.73 28.08 0.14
N ILE A 91 8.52 29.38 0.34
CA ILE A 91 9.60 30.36 0.51
C ILE A 91 10.04 30.33 1.98
N LYS A 92 11.35 30.46 2.22
CA LYS A 92 11.92 30.55 3.57
C LYS A 92 11.20 31.60 4.43
N GLY A 93 10.84 31.23 5.67
CA GLY A 93 10.06 32.07 6.58
C GLY A 93 8.54 31.95 6.43
N THR A 94 8.05 31.15 5.48
CA THR A 94 6.63 30.74 5.47
C THR A 94 6.37 29.69 6.55
N PHE A 95 5.15 29.66 7.07
CA PHE A 95 4.75 28.73 8.14
C PHE A 95 5.14 27.28 7.86
N ALA A 96 4.89 26.79 6.63
CA ALA A 96 5.25 25.43 6.26
C ALA A 96 6.76 25.16 6.35
N CYS A 97 7.60 26.10 5.91
CA CYS A 97 9.06 25.98 6.00
C CYS A 97 9.57 26.00 7.44
N ASP A 98 8.87 26.67 8.35
CA ASP A 98 9.31 26.84 9.73
C ASP A 98 8.92 25.65 10.63
N VAL A 99 7.85 24.92 10.27
CA VAL A 99 7.33 23.82 11.10
C VAL A 99 7.60 22.43 10.52
N ILE A 100 7.75 22.28 9.20
CA ILE A 100 8.07 20.99 8.61
C ILE A 100 9.54 20.66 8.91
N PRO A 101 9.84 19.52 9.54
CA PRO A 101 11.20 19.18 9.92
C PRO A 101 12.05 18.77 8.72
N LYS A 102 13.38 18.79 8.90
CA LYS A 102 14.39 18.30 7.94
C LYS A 102 14.38 18.98 6.55
N VAL A 103 13.71 20.13 6.39
CA VAL A 103 13.74 20.89 5.14
C VAL A 103 15.16 21.34 4.82
N THR A 104 15.50 21.31 3.53
CA THR A 104 16.73 21.90 2.99
C THR A 104 16.39 23.19 2.27
N TYR A 105 17.31 24.15 2.26
CA TYR A 105 17.11 25.41 1.55
C TYR A 105 18.00 25.45 0.32
N SER A 106 17.43 25.90 -0.79
CA SER A 106 18.16 26.16 -2.02
C SER A 106 17.65 27.45 -2.64
N ASN A 107 18.57 28.21 -3.24
CA ASN A 107 18.22 29.45 -3.90
C ASN A 107 17.73 29.16 -5.32
N HIS A 108 16.54 29.64 -5.64
CA HIS A 108 15.91 29.44 -6.94
C HIS A 108 15.38 30.75 -7.49
N GLN A 109 15.32 30.83 -8.82
CA GLN A 109 14.64 31.91 -9.53
C GLN A 109 13.31 31.39 -10.05
N VAL A 110 12.22 31.77 -9.39
CA VAL A 110 10.90 31.19 -9.60
C VAL A 110 9.81 32.24 -9.76
N CYS A 111 8.76 31.84 -10.45
CA CYS A 111 7.51 32.59 -10.53
C CYS A 111 6.81 32.53 -9.18
N VAL A 112 6.48 33.68 -8.61
CA VAL A 112 5.77 33.79 -7.32
C VAL A 112 4.56 34.70 -7.46
N LYS A 113 3.56 34.45 -6.64
CA LYS A 113 2.35 35.26 -6.49
C LYS A 113 1.89 35.15 -5.05
N ASP A 114 1.36 36.25 -4.52
CA ASP A 114 0.81 36.27 -3.17
C ASP A 114 -0.28 35.21 -3.01
N ASP A 115 -0.24 34.49 -1.89
CA ASP A 115 -1.18 33.42 -1.53
C ASP A 115 -1.25 32.23 -2.52
N ASP A 116 -0.26 32.06 -3.41
CA ASP A 116 -0.18 30.94 -4.34
C ASP A 116 1.10 30.11 -4.14
N ARG A 117 0.93 28.80 -3.98
CA ARG A 117 2.01 27.82 -3.80
C ARG A 117 2.40 27.19 -5.14
N ARG A 118 2.70 28.04 -6.12
CA ARG A 118 3.25 27.64 -7.42
C ARG A 118 4.62 28.28 -7.58
N PHE A 119 5.64 27.43 -7.70
CA PHE A 119 7.04 27.83 -7.81
C PHE A 119 7.61 27.25 -9.11
N ASP A 120 7.05 27.62 -10.25
CA ASP A 120 7.63 27.23 -11.54
C ASP A 120 8.94 28.00 -11.76
N ASP A 121 9.92 27.39 -12.41
CA ASP A 121 11.15 28.09 -12.79
C ASP A 121 10.82 29.21 -13.78
N CYS A 122 11.43 30.39 -13.60
CA CYS A 122 11.29 31.45 -14.59
C CYS A 122 11.91 31.04 -15.94
N ASP A 123 11.38 31.58 -17.04
CA ASP A 123 12.03 31.39 -18.34
C ASP A 123 13.35 32.16 -18.45
N ASP A 124 14.08 31.96 -19.56
CA ASP A 124 15.37 32.62 -19.82
C ASP A 124 15.30 34.16 -19.85
N LYS A 125 14.09 34.73 -19.96
CA LYS A 125 13.83 36.17 -19.99
C LYS A 125 13.26 36.68 -18.67
N ASN A 126 13.22 35.84 -17.63
CA ASN A 126 12.61 36.13 -16.34
C ASN A 126 11.12 36.48 -16.42
N VAL A 127 10.41 35.89 -17.38
CA VAL A 127 8.97 36.09 -17.60
C VAL A 127 8.18 34.94 -16.98
N CYS A 128 7.05 35.28 -16.37
CA CYS A 128 6.10 34.36 -15.76
C CYS A 128 4.70 34.57 -16.33
N ALA A 129 3.77 33.65 -16.06
CA ALA A 129 2.37 33.81 -16.42
C ALA A 129 1.77 35.10 -15.84
N SER A 130 0.77 35.68 -16.51
CA SER A 130 0.13 36.92 -16.06
C SER A 130 -0.41 36.74 -14.63
N SER A 131 0.03 37.61 -13.71
CA SER A 131 -0.15 37.58 -12.24
C SER A 131 0.97 36.97 -11.38
N TYR A 132 2.02 36.41 -11.98
CA TYR A 132 3.23 36.03 -11.26
C TYR A 132 4.38 36.98 -11.60
N HIS A 133 5.26 37.23 -10.64
CA HIS A 133 6.53 37.91 -10.88
C HIS A 133 7.70 36.96 -10.65
N CYS A 134 8.74 37.09 -11.48
CA CYS A 134 9.95 36.31 -11.30
C CYS A 134 10.76 36.86 -10.13
N GLN A 135 11.07 36.01 -9.15
CA GLN A 135 11.81 36.38 -7.96
C GLN A 135 12.90 35.35 -7.65
N LYS A 136 14.09 35.86 -7.30
CA LYS A 136 15.14 35.04 -6.69
C LYS A 136 14.85 34.91 -5.19
N THR A 137 14.66 33.69 -4.71
CA THR A 137 14.26 33.43 -3.33
C THR A 137 14.80 32.09 -2.83
N ASP A 138 14.91 31.94 -1.51
CA ASP A 138 15.27 30.66 -0.89
C ASP A 138 14.02 29.82 -0.73
N LEU A 139 13.97 28.65 -1.38
CA LEU A 139 12.90 27.68 -1.24
C LEU A 139 13.27 26.62 -0.21
N CYS A 140 12.33 26.24 0.64
CA CYS A 140 12.45 25.06 1.49
C CYS A 140 11.97 23.82 0.73
N LEU A 141 12.76 22.75 0.80
CA LEU A 141 12.61 21.56 -0.02
C LEU A 141 12.63 20.31 0.85
N LEU A 142 11.85 19.29 0.45
CA LEU A 142 12.04 17.91 0.90
C LEU A 142 12.33 17.00 -0.28
N SER A 143 13.29 16.10 -0.11
CA SER A 143 13.55 15.04 -1.08
C SER A 143 12.42 13.99 -1.06
N PRO A 144 12.25 13.22 -2.15
CA PRO A 144 11.32 12.08 -2.18
C PRO A 144 11.54 11.11 -1.01
N GLU A 145 12.79 10.83 -0.65
CA GLU A 145 13.17 9.95 0.45
C GLU A 145 12.71 10.50 1.79
N GLN A 146 12.92 11.80 2.04
CA GLN A 146 12.48 12.45 3.28
C GLN A 146 10.95 12.44 3.43
N LEU A 147 10.21 12.67 2.33
CA LEU A 147 8.75 12.60 2.33
C LEU A 147 8.25 11.18 2.63
N ALA A 148 8.85 10.18 2.01
CA ALA A 148 8.51 8.78 2.24
C ALA A 148 8.84 8.33 3.67
N GLU A 149 10.00 8.75 4.20
CA GLU A 149 10.38 8.50 5.61
C GLU A 149 9.39 9.15 6.58
N ALA A 150 9.01 10.41 6.33
CA ALA A 150 8.04 11.11 7.17
C ALA A 150 6.68 10.40 7.16
N ALA A 151 6.13 10.08 5.97
CA ALA A 151 4.88 9.34 5.84
C ALA A 151 4.92 8.01 6.61
N ALA A 152 5.96 7.20 6.40
CA ALA A 152 6.10 5.91 7.06
C ALA A 152 6.26 6.04 8.58
N THR A 153 6.99 7.04 9.06
CA THR A 153 7.19 7.30 10.49
C THR A 153 5.87 7.57 11.20
N HIS A 154 5.02 8.43 10.62
CA HIS A 154 3.73 8.73 11.23
C HIS A 154 2.74 7.56 11.09
N PHE A 155 2.78 6.78 10.01
CA PHE A 155 2.01 5.53 9.95
C PHE A 155 2.46 4.51 11.01
N LEU A 156 3.77 4.38 11.27
CA LEU A 156 4.27 3.51 12.36
C LEU A 156 3.77 3.97 13.73
N ALA A 157 3.76 5.27 14.00
CA ALA A 157 3.22 5.82 15.25
C ALA A 157 1.72 5.49 15.41
N TRP A 158 0.93 5.62 14.34
CA TRP A 158 -0.47 5.19 14.34
C TRP A 158 -0.62 3.68 14.61
N LEU A 159 0.16 2.84 13.93
CA LEU A 159 0.12 1.38 14.06
C LEU A 159 0.54 0.89 15.46
N LYS A 160 1.34 1.67 16.19
CA LYS A 160 1.66 1.37 17.60
C LYS A 160 0.41 1.42 18.49
N ALA A 161 -0.49 2.36 18.23
CA ALA A 161 -1.78 2.47 18.93
C ALA A 161 -2.87 1.57 18.30
N ASN A 162 -2.75 1.28 17.01
CA ASN A 162 -3.75 0.54 16.23
C ASN A 162 -3.13 -0.67 15.50
N PRO A 163 -2.62 -1.68 16.23
CA PRO A 163 -1.80 -2.75 15.64
C PRO A 163 -2.56 -3.71 14.70
N LYS A 164 -3.90 -3.61 14.62
CA LYS A 164 -4.77 -4.40 13.76
C LYS A 164 -5.22 -3.64 12.50
N ASP A 165 -4.76 -2.41 12.29
CA ASP A 165 -5.07 -1.64 11.09
C ASP A 165 -4.17 -2.08 9.92
N ASP A 166 -4.62 -3.12 9.23
CA ASP A 166 -3.86 -3.69 8.11
C ASP A 166 -3.89 -2.80 6.87
N ASP A 167 -4.87 -1.90 6.74
CA ASP A 167 -4.94 -0.96 5.62
C ASP A 167 -3.85 0.11 5.74
N THR A 168 -3.63 0.64 6.94
CA THR A 168 -2.49 1.55 7.18
C THR A 168 -1.16 0.82 7.05
N ARG A 169 -1.07 -0.44 7.52
CA ARG A 169 0.14 -1.27 7.33
C ARG A 169 0.49 -1.46 5.85
N LYS A 170 -0.52 -1.71 5.01
CA LYS A 170 -0.36 -1.80 3.54
C LYS A 170 0.08 -0.47 2.94
N GLN A 171 -0.53 0.64 3.31
CA GLN A 171 -0.15 1.97 2.82
C GLN A 171 1.30 2.32 3.17
N MET A 172 1.71 2.10 4.41
CA MET A 172 3.09 2.30 4.86
C MET A 172 4.07 1.41 4.07
N THR A 173 3.74 0.13 3.92
CA THR A 173 4.58 -0.81 3.14
C THR A 173 4.70 -0.35 1.68
N GLN A 174 3.62 0.15 1.10
CA GLN A 174 3.60 0.68 -0.25
C GLN A 174 4.47 1.93 -0.39
N VAL A 175 4.45 2.85 0.59
CA VAL A 175 5.35 4.01 0.61
C VAL A 175 6.82 3.57 0.62
N TRP A 176 7.18 2.56 1.41
CA TRP A 176 8.55 2.02 1.40
C TRP A 176 8.92 1.37 0.06
N ILE A 177 7.99 0.62 -0.56
CA ILE A 177 8.21 0.01 -1.87
C ILE A 177 8.41 1.09 -2.95
N ASP A 178 7.55 2.10 -2.99
CA ASP A 178 7.56 3.14 -4.03
C ASP A 178 8.76 4.09 -3.90
N SER A 179 9.32 4.21 -2.70
CA SER A 179 10.55 4.97 -2.43
C SER A 179 11.82 4.12 -2.46
N GLY A 180 11.73 2.84 -2.84
CA GLY A 180 12.88 1.93 -2.91
C GLY A 180 13.46 1.53 -1.53
N GLN A 181 12.80 1.88 -0.44
CA GLN A 181 13.18 1.56 0.94
C GLN A 181 12.84 0.11 1.31
N PHE A 182 13.17 -0.84 0.43
CA PHE A 182 12.82 -2.26 0.58
C PHE A 182 13.34 -2.88 1.88
N LYS A 183 14.51 -2.44 2.36
CA LYS A 183 15.09 -2.94 3.62
C LYS A 183 14.17 -2.65 4.81
N LEU A 184 13.62 -1.44 4.91
CA LEU A 184 12.70 -1.09 6.01
C LEU A 184 11.43 -1.93 5.97
N ALA A 185 10.87 -2.15 4.78
CA ALA A 185 9.74 -3.04 4.59
C ALA A 185 10.08 -4.47 5.02
N LEU A 186 11.19 -5.03 4.54
CA LEU A 186 11.61 -6.39 4.89
C LEU A 186 11.86 -6.55 6.40
N ASP A 187 12.55 -5.60 7.03
CA ASP A 187 12.85 -5.65 8.47
C ASP A 187 11.56 -5.59 9.30
N TYR A 188 10.61 -4.73 8.92
CA TYR A 188 9.31 -4.63 9.59
C TYR A 188 8.51 -5.93 9.50
N TRP A 189 8.32 -6.47 8.29
CA TRP A 189 7.54 -7.70 8.10
C TRP A 189 8.25 -8.95 8.66
N THR A 190 9.58 -8.98 8.64
CA THR A 190 10.37 -10.04 9.30
C THR A 190 10.20 -9.98 10.81
N GLY A 191 10.10 -8.76 11.38
CA GLY A 191 9.76 -8.56 12.79
C GLY A 191 8.41 -9.20 13.15
N LEU A 192 7.37 -8.92 12.37
CA LEU A 192 6.04 -9.52 12.58
C LEU A 192 6.04 -11.05 12.46
N LEU A 193 6.85 -11.60 11.55
CA LEU A 193 6.97 -13.05 11.38
C LEU A 193 7.57 -13.75 12.61
N LYS A 194 8.41 -13.07 13.41
CA LYS A 194 8.97 -13.64 14.63
C LYS A 194 7.89 -13.95 15.66
N ASP A 195 6.87 -13.10 15.76
CA ASP A 195 5.77 -13.28 16.71
C ASP A 195 4.75 -14.34 16.22
N LYS A 196 4.63 -14.49 14.90
CA LYS A 196 3.77 -15.48 14.24
C LYS A 196 4.58 -16.32 13.25
N PRO A 197 5.44 -17.23 13.74
CA PRO A 197 6.18 -18.11 12.85
C PRO A 197 5.18 -18.94 12.04
N ASN A 198 5.37 -19.02 10.72
CA ASN A 198 4.47 -19.71 9.79
C ASN A 198 3.13 -19.02 9.52
N ASP A 199 3.04 -17.70 9.68
CA ASP A 199 1.91 -16.93 9.16
C ASP A 199 2.00 -16.78 7.62
N PRO A 200 1.10 -17.40 6.83
CA PRO A 200 1.18 -17.38 5.38
C PRO A 200 0.93 -16.00 4.78
N GLU A 201 0.20 -15.11 5.46
CA GLU A 201 -0.04 -13.75 5.00
C GLU A 201 1.23 -12.91 5.14
N ILE A 202 1.92 -12.99 6.29
CA ILE A 202 3.20 -12.31 6.49
C ILE A 202 4.25 -12.84 5.48
N MET A 203 4.33 -14.15 5.29
CA MET A 203 5.22 -14.75 4.29
C MET A 203 4.89 -14.29 2.87
N GLY A 204 3.61 -14.17 2.52
CA GLY A 204 3.17 -13.64 1.23
C GLY A 204 3.58 -12.17 1.02
N ASN A 205 3.46 -11.34 2.05
CA ASN A 205 3.93 -9.95 2.00
C ASN A 205 5.45 -9.88 1.84
N LEU A 206 6.22 -10.69 2.56
CA LEU A 206 7.67 -10.80 2.37
C LEU A 206 8.02 -11.24 0.94
N ALA A 207 7.27 -12.19 0.37
CA ALA A 207 7.47 -12.62 -1.01
C ALA A 207 7.22 -11.47 -2.00
N GLY A 208 6.15 -10.70 -1.81
CA GLY A 208 5.82 -9.53 -2.63
C GLY A 208 6.88 -8.42 -2.55
N ILE A 209 7.37 -8.11 -1.34
CA ILE A 209 8.41 -7.10 -1.13
C ILE A 209 9.72 -7.54 -1.78
N ASN A 210 10.14 -8.80 -1.63
CA ASN A 210 11.35 -9.31 -2.29
C ASN A 210 11.24 -9.22 -3.82
N LEU A 211 10.06 -9.52 -4.39
CA LEU A 211 9.84 -9.38 -5.83
C LEU A 211 10.01 -7.93 -6.30
N LYS A 212 9.43 -6.98 -5.56
CA LYS A 212 9.53 -5.53 -5.85
C LYS A 212 10.97 -5.03 -5.68
N ALA A 213 11.71 -5.58 -4.72
CA ALA A 213 13.14 -5.34 -4.53
C ALA A 213 14.03 -5.97 -5.63
N GLY A 214 13.44 -6.72 -6.57
CA GLY A 214 14.16 -7.38 -7.66
C GLY A 214 14.66 -8.79 -7.32
N ASP A 215 14.59 -9.21 -6.05
CA ASP A 215 14.99 -10.55 -5.58
C ASP A 215 13.85 -11.56 -5.79
N TRP A 216 13.66 -11.93 -7.06
CA TRP A 216 12.67 -12.94 -7.44
C TRP A 216 12.99 -14.32 -6.85
N ARG A 217 14.27 -14.61 -6.53
CA ARG A 217 14.67 -15.89 -5.91
C ARG A 217 14.12 -16.00 -4.50
N LYS A 218 14.33 -14.98 -3.65
CA LYS A 218 13.71 -14.94 -2.31
C LYS A 218 12.19 -14.87 -2.36
N SER A 219 11.62 -14.20 -3.36
CA SER A 219 10.17 -14.21 -3.55
C SER A 219 9.62 -15.64 -3.71
N ILE A 220 10.25 -16.43 -4.58
CA ILE A 220 9.89 -17.84 -4.80
C ILE A 220 10.15 -18.67 -3.54
N GLU A 221 11.25 -18.44 -2.83
CA GLU A 221 11.54 -19.13 -1.56
C GLU A 221 10.41 -18.93 -0.54
N TRP A 222 9.93 -17.69 -0.36
CA TRP A 222 8.82 -17.41 0.55
C TRP A 222 7.51 -18.07 0.13
N TYR A 223 7.13 -17.99 -1.16
CA TYR A 223 5.94 -18.71 -1.62
C TYR A 223 6.08 -20.24 -1.55
N THR A 224 7.30 -20.77 -1.67
CA THR A 224 7.57 -22.20 -1.46
C THR A 224 7.31 -22.59 -0.01
N LYS A 225 7.81 -21.80 0.95
CA LYS A 225 7.53 -21.98 2.38
C LYS A 225 6.02 -21.94 2.67
N VAL A 226 5.28 -21.01 2.06
CA VAL A 226 3.81 -20.96 2.17
C VAL A 226 3.17 -22.27 1.67
N ALA A 227 3.63 -22.81 0.54
CA ALA A 227 3.11 -24.08 0.00
C ALA A 227 3.44 -25.29 0.91
N GLU A 228 4.59 -25.29 1.56
CA GLU A 228 5.03 -26.37 2.47
C GLU A 228 4.21 -26.42 3.77
N ILE A 229 3.89 -25.25 4.34
CA ILE A 229 3.12 -25.18 5.59
C ILE A 229 1.60 -25.27 5.39
N ALA A 230 1.11 -24.99 4.18
CA ALA A 230 -0.32 -25.05 3.90
C ALA A 230 -0.83 -26.48 4.09
N THR A 231 -1.94 -26.65 4.83
CA THR A 231 -2.58 -27.96 5.03
C THR A 231 -3.67 -28.23 4.00
N ASP A 232 -4.37 -27.17 3.58
CA ASP A 232 -5.43 -27.24 2.59
C ASP A 232 -4.87 -27.29 1.14
N PRO A 233 -5.35 -28.22 0.29
CA PRO A 233 -4.92 -28.31 -1.11
C PRO A 233 -5.13 -27.03 -1.92
N SER A 234 -6.22 -26.28 -1.68
CA SER A 234 -6.47 -25.03 -2.42
C SER A 234 -5.45 -23.96 -2.07
N ASN A 235 -5.05 -23.85 -0.80
CA ASN A 235 -4.00 -22.94 -0.37
C ASN A 235 -2.62 -23.33 -0.95
N LYS A 236 -2.30 -24.63 -1.03
CA LYS A 236 -1.08 -25.11 -1.71
C LYS A 236 -1.07 -24.74 -3.20
N VAL A 237 -2.20 -24.95 -3.88
CA VAL A 237 -2.38 -24.57 -5.29
C VAL A 237 -2.15 -23.07 -5.46
N GLY A 238 -2.74 -22.24 -4.60
CA GLY A 238 -2.55 -20.78 -4.63
C GLY A 238 -1.08 -20.37 -4.47
N ALA A 239 -0.36 -20.97 -3.52
CA ALA A 239 1.06 -20.70 -3.28
C ALA A 239 1.93 -21.06 -4.51
N TYR A 240 1.71 -22.22 -5.11
CA TYR A 240 2.40 -22.61 -6.34
C TYR A 240 2.02 -21.72 -7.55
N GLN A 241 0.77 -21.28 -7.63
CA GLN A 241 0.34 -20.31 -8.64
C GLN A 241 1.06 -18.96 -8.49
N PHE A 242 1.30 -18.49 -7.27
CA PHE A 242 2.09 -17.27 -7.06
C PHE A 242 3.51 -17.41 -7.60
N ILE A 243 4.17 -18.56 -7.42
CA ILE A 243 5.49 -18.83 -8.02
C ILE A 243 5.41 -18.77 -9.55
N GLY A 244 4.39 -19.38 -10.15
CA GLY A 244 4.14 -19.29 -11.59
C GLY A 244 3.93 -17.85 -12.08
N ASN A 245 3.18 -17.04 -11.33
CA ASN A 245 2.93 -15.63 -11.66
C ASN A 245 4.21 -14.78 -11.54
N VAL A 246 5.04 -15.02 -10.52
CA VAL A 246 6.37 -14.40 -10.38
C VAL A 246 7.21 -14.71 -11.62
N ALA A 247 7.27 -15.99 -12.02
CA ALA A 247 8.01 -16.41 -13.19
C ALA A 247 7.50 -15.72 -14.46
N TRP A 248 6.20 -15.79 -14.72
CA TRP A 248 5.60 -15.15 -15.89
C TRP A 248 5.86 -13.64 -15.94
N SER A 249 5.66 -12.93 -14.83
CA SER A 249 5.82 -11.48 -14.77
C SER A 249 7.26 -11.04 -15.06
N LYS A 250 8.25 -11.71 -14.46
CA LYS A 250 9.68 -11.36 -14.64
C LYS A 250 10.26 -11.85 -15.98
N LEU A 251 9.75 -12.95 -16.53
CA LEU A 251 10.09 -13.37 -17.90
C LEU A 251 9.52 -12.38 -18.92
N ASN A 252 8.27 -11.96 -18.73
CA ASN A 252 7.59 -11.01 -19.61
C ASN A 252 8.19 -9.60 -19.57
N SER A 253 8.88 -9.20 -18.49
CA SER A 253 9.57 -7.91 -18.41
C SER A 253 10.82 -7.83 -19.29
N LYS A 254 11.29 -8.95 -19.87
CA LYS A 254 12.46 -9.02 -20.77
C LYS A 254 13.74 -8.42 -20.17
N SER A 255 13.87 -8.48 -18.85
CA SER A 255 14.98 -7.87 -18.10
C SER A 255 16.02 -8.90 -17.62
N LEU A 256 15.83 -10.18 -17.92
CA LEU A 256 16.67 -11.28 -17.45
C LEU A 256 17.63 -11.74 -18.54
N THR A 257 18.78 -12.27 -18.13
CA THR A 257 19.65 -13.01 -19.05
C THR A 257 18.98 -14.31 -19.52
N ALA A 258 19.51 -14.94 -20.58
CA ALA A 258 19.01 -16.24 -21.04
C ALA A 258 19.09 -17.31 -19.93
N VAL A 259 20.20 -17.35 -19.18
CA VAL A 259 20.41 -18.31 -18.08
C VAL A 259 19.39 -18.10 -16.96
N GLU A 260 19.19 -16.85 -16.53
CA GLU A 260 18.19 -16.54 -15.50
C GLU A 260 16.77 -16.81 -15.98
N SER A 261 16.49 -16.58 -17.27
CA SER A 261 15.19 -16.87 -17.86
C SER A 261 14.90 -18.37 -17.84
N ILE A 262 15.89 -19.21 -18.15
CA ILE A 262 15.75 -20.67 -18.07
C ILE A 262 15.55 -21.11 -16.61
N GLU A 263 16.39 -20.64 -15.69
CA GLU A 263 16.26 -20.97 -14.26
C GLU A 263 14.87 -20.61 -13.72
N LEU A 264 14.42 -19.39 -14.00
CA LEU A 264 13.12 -18.91 -13.52
C LEU A 264 11.96 -19.67 -14.16
N ALA A 265 12.06 -19.98 -15.46
CA ALA A 265 11.07 -20.78 -16.15
C ALA A 265 10.97 -22.19 -15.56
N ASP A 266 12.09 -22.84 -15.26
CA ASP A 266 12.12 -24.17 -14.64
C ASP A 266 11.40 -24.19 -13.29
N ARG A 267 11.69 -23.19 -12.44
CA ARG A 267 11.02 -23.02 -11.14
C ARG A 267 9.52 -22.78 -11.30
N GLY A 268 9.12 -21.91 -12.24
CA GLY A 268 7.73 -21.59 -12.52
C GLY A 268 6.94 -22.80 -13.05
N ILE A 269 7.50 -23.53 -14.01
CA ILE A 269 6.89 -24.75 -14.57
C ILE A 269 6.75 -25.81 -13.49
N GLY A 270 7.81 -26.10 -12.73
CA GLY A 270 7.78 -27.11 -11.68
C GLY A 270 6.77 -26.81 -10.58
N ALA A 271 6.63 -25.54 -10.17
CA ALA A 271 5.59 -25.14 -9.23
C ALA A 271 4.19 -25.37 -9.80
N LEU A 272 3.95 -24.98 -11.05
CA LEU A 272 2.63 -25.14 -11.66
C LEU A 272 2.29 -26.61 -11.96
N GLN A 273 3.28 -27.48 -12.18
CA GLN A 273 3.07 -28.92 -12.26
C GLN A 273 2.55 -29.47 -10.92
N LYS A 274 3.17 -29.10 -9.79
CA LYS A 274 2.67 -29.44 -8.45
C LYS A 274 1.26 -28.89 -8.20
N ALA A 275 0.97 -27.68 -8.66
CA ALA A 275 -0.37 -27.12 -8.59
C ALA A 275 -1.39 -27.93 -9.42
N ALA A 276 -0.98 -28.41 -10.59
CA ALA A 276 -1.84 -29.18 -11.50
C ALA A 276 -2.11 -30.60 -10.99
N GLU A 277 -1.17 -31.21 -10.26
CA GLU A 277 -1.42 -32.48 -9.56
C GLU A 277 -2.53 -32.34 -8.51
N LEU A 278 -2.57 -31.21 -7.81
CA LEU A 278 -3.59 -30.91 -6.79
C LEU A 278 -4.91 -30.41 -7.38
N SER A 279 -4.87 -29.77 -8.55
CA SER A 279 -6.05 -29.19 -9.22
C SER A 279 -6.02 -29.43 -10.73
N PRO A 280 -6.19 -30.68 -11.18
CA PRO A 280 -5.99 -31.07 -12.58
C PRO A 280 -7.06 -30.51 -13.54
N LYS A 281 -8.20 -30.05 -13.02
CA LYS A 281 -9.26 -29.44 -13.81
C LYS A 281 -9.16 -27.92 -13.91
N ASN A 282 -8.10 -27.31 -13.36
CA ASN A 282 -7.94 -25.87 -13.39
C ASN A 282 -7.24 -25.41 -14.69
N PRO A 283 -7.96 -24.85 -15.68
CA PRO A 283 -7.38 -24.47 -16.97
C PRO A 283 -6.30 -23.40 -16.86
N LYS A 284 -6.34 -22.55 -15.83
CA LYS A 284 -5.40 -21.44 -15.65
C LYS A 284 -3.97 -21.93 -15.41
N LEU A 285 -3.81 -23.07 -14.74
CA LEU A 285 -2.49 -23.66 -14.45
C LEU A 285 -1.76 -24.02 -15.75
N TYR A 286 -2.45 -24.70 -16.65
CA TYR A 286 -1.89 -25.15 -17.92
C TYR A 286 -1.61 -23.99 -18.89
N GLY A 287 -2.50 -22.98 -18.94
CA GLY A 287 -2.27 -21.80 -19.77
C GLY A 287 -1.07 -20.96 -19.31
N LEU A 288 -0.87 -20.86 -17.99
CA LEU A 288 0.29 -20.19 -17.42
C LEU A 288 1.58 -20.99 -17.67
N GLN A 289 1.56 -22.31 -17.49
CA GLN A 289 2.69 -23.17 -17.85
C GLN A 289 3.07 -23.01 -19.32
N ALA A 290 2.09 -23.06 -20.24
CA ALA A 290 2.33 -22.90 -21.68
C ALA A 290 3.04 -21.57 -22.00
N SER A 291 2.64 -20.49 -21.34
CA SER A 291 3.27 -19.18 -21.49
C SER A 291 4.73 -19.20 -21.03
N ILE A 292 5.03 -19.85 -19.90
CA ILE A 292 6.38 -19.97 -19.36
C ILE A 292 7.27 -20.86 -20.24
N TYR A 293 6.74 -21.96 -20.78
CA TYR A 293 7.44 -22.77 -21.78
C TYR A 293 7.83 -21.94 -23.02
N ASN A 294 6.94 -21.07 -23.51
CA ASN A 294 7.29 -20.18 -24.63
C ASN A 294 8.44 -19.21 -24.28
N PHE A 295 8.47 -18.65 -23.07
CA PHE A 295 9.59 -17.82 -22.63
C PHE A 295 10.90 -18.61 -22.54
N ARG A 296 10.86 -19.83 -22.00
CA ARG A 296 12.03 -20.71 -21.93
C ARG A 296 12.54 -21.12 -23.32
N ALA A 297 11.62 -21.39 -24.25
CA ALA A 297 11.95 -21.67 -25.64
C ALA A 297 12.71 -20.51 -26.30
N LEU A 298 12.31 -19.26 -26.03
CA LEU A 298 13.01 -18.07 -26.52
C LEU A 298 14.41 -17.96 -25.91
N ALA A 299 14.54 -18.19 -24.60
CA ALA A 299 15.82 -18.16 -23.90
C ALA A 299 16.80 -19.24 -24.39
N HIS A 300 16.29 -20.41 -24.78
CA HIS A 300 17.09 -21.51 -25.36
C HIS A 300 17.57 -21.25 -26.81
N GLY A 301 17.07 -20.23 -27.50
CA GLY A 301 17.43 -19.94 -28.89
C GLY A 301 17.08 -21.07 -29.88
N PRO A 302 17.68 -21.12 -31.08
CA PRO A 302 17.42 -22.16 -32.08
C PRO A 302 18.08 -23.49 -31.67
N SER A 303 17.43 -24.21 -30.77
CA SER A 303 17.92 -25.48 -30.23
C SER A 303 16.82 -26.54 -30.16
N TRP A 304 17.22 -27.80 -29.96
CA TRP A 304 16.28 -28.90 -29.74
C TRP A 304 15.41 -28.69 -28.49
N ALA A 305 16.00 -28.17 -27.40
CA ALA A 305 15.26 -27.77 -26.20
C ALA A 305 14.15 -26.76 -26.51
N SER A 306 14.43 -25.76 -27.36
CA SER A 306 13.42 -24.78 -27.80
C SER A 306 12.28 -25.42 -28.61
N ALA A 307 12.56 -26.45 -29.41
CA ALA A 307 11.53 -27.18 -30.14
C ALA A 307 10.60 -27.97 -29.19
N ILE A 308 11.17 -28.63 -28.17
CA ILE A 308 10.38 -29.34 -27.15
C ILE A 308 9.51 -28.38 -26.35
N ASP A 309 10.06 -27.23 -25.94
CA ASP A 309 9.31 -26.24 -25.18
C ASP A 309 8.13 -25.69 -25.98
N ARG A 310 8.31 -25.41 -27.27
CA ARG A 310 7.22 -25.00 -28.16
C ARG A 310 6.14 -26.07 -28.30
N ALA A 311 6.51 -27.34 -28.47
CA ALA A 311 5.55 -28.44 -28.52
C ALA A 311 4.77 -28.57 -27.20
N SER A 312 5.48 -28.53 -26.06
CA SER A 312 4.89 -28.58 -24.73
C SER A 312 3.91 -27.43 -24.51
N ALA A 313 4.28 -26.21 -24.90
CA ALA A 313 3.40 -25.05 -24.82
C ALA A 313 2.13 -25.23 -25.66
N GLN A 314 2.22 -25.77 -26.87
CA GLN A 314 1.06 -26.02 -27.73
C GLN A 314 0.09 -27.04 -27.12
N ASP A 315 0.62 -28.14 -26.58
CA ASP A 315 -0.20 -29.18 -25.95
C ASP A 315 -0.89 -28.66 -24.68
N LEU A 316 -0.16 -27.94 -23.83
CA LEU A 316 -0.71 -27.30 -22.63
C LEU A 316 -1.76 -26.24 -22.96
N GLN A 317 -1.56 -25.46 -24.04
CA GLN A 317 -2.54 -24.49 -24.51
C GLN A 317 -3.81 -25.17 -25.05
N ARG A 318 -3.68 -26.33 -25.71
CA ARG A 318 -4.83 -27.14 -26.13
C ARG A 318 -5.59 -27.66 -24.91
N LEU A 319 -4.88 -28.24 -23.94
CA LEU A 319 -5.46 -28.75 -22.69
C LEU A 319 -6.19 -27.65 -21.91
N SER A 320 -5.55 -26.49 -21.73
CA SER A 320 -6.14 -25.34 -21.06
C SER A 320 -7.48 -24.92 -21.69
N ARG A 321 -7.57 -24.90 -23.04
CA ARG A 321 -8.82 -24.60 -23.75
C ARG A 321 -9.88 -25.67 -23.52
N VAL A 322 -9.54 -26.95 -23.60
CA VAL A 322 -10.48 -28.05 -23.36
C VAL A 322 -11.08 -27.96 -21.96
N LEU A 323 -10.22 -27.82 -20.93
CA LEU A 323 -10.64 -27.69 -19.54
C LEU A 323 -11.48 -26.43 -19.29
N ALA A 324 -11.18 -25.32 -19.98
CA ALA A 324 -11.98 -24.10 -19.88
C ALA A 324 -13.39 -24.28 -20.46
N GLU A 325 -13.53 -24.99 -21.59
CA GLU A 325 -14.84 -25.28 -22.18
C GLU A 325 -15.64 -26.29 -21.33
N GLU A 326 -14.98 -27.30 -20.76
CA GLU A 326 -15.61 -28.22 -19.80
C GLU A 326 -16.14 -27.47 -18.57
N ALA A 327 -15.34 -26.56 -18.00
CA ALA A 327 -15.76 -25.75 -16.86
C ALA A 327 -16.95 -24.85 -17.19
N LYS A 328 -17.01 -24.25 -18.39
CA LYS A 328 -18.16 -23.45 -18.85
C LYS A 328 -19.43 -24.29 -18.98
N LYS A 329 -19.34 -25.48 -19.58
CA LYS A 329 -20.50 -26.38 -19.73
C LYS A 329 -21.07 -26.79 -18.37
N ALA A 330 -20.20 -27.18 -17.43
CA ALA A 330 -20.60 -27.53 -16.07
C ALA A 330 -21.28 -26.36 -15.33
N ALA A 331 -20.86 -25.12 -15.58
CA ALA A 331 -21.50 -23.93 -15.00
C ALA A 331 -22.85 -23.59 -15.66
N GLY A 332 -23.01 -23.84 -16.96
CA GLY A 332 -24.26 -23.59 -17.70
C GLY A 332 -25.37 -24.61 -17.41
N GLU A 333 -25.01 -25.87 -17.18
CA GLU A 333 -25.97 -26.94 -16.82
C GLU A 333 -26.56 -26.76 -15.41
N GLY A 334 -25.91 -25.98 -14.53
CA GLY A 334 -26.43 -25.64 -13.19
C GLY A 334 -27.47 -24.51 -13.16
N ALA A 335 -27.73 -23.84 -14.29
CA ALA A 335 -28.59 -22.65 -14.35
C ALA A 335 -29.99 -22.91 -14.95
N SER A 336 -30.33 -24.14 -15.31
CA SER A 336 -31.63 -24.47 -15.92
C SER A 336 -32.48 -25.41 -15.09
N ALA A 337 -33.36 -24.84 -14.26
CA ALA A 337 -34.67 -25.42 -13.98
C ALA A 337 -35.67 -24.37 -13.45
N PRO A 338 -36.50 -23.75 -14.31
CA PRO A 338 -37.85 -23.39 -13.91
C PRO A 338 -38.71 -24.66 -13.98
N VAL A 339 -39.21 -25.07 -12.82
CA VAL A 339 -40.23 -26.11 -12.68
C VAL A 339 -41.41 -25.77 -13.58
N THR A 340 -41.73 -26.64 -14.53
CA THR A 340 -42.93 -26.53 -15.37
C THR A 340 -44.15 -26.77 -14.49
N PRO A 341 -45.15 -25.86 -14.42
CA PRO A 341 -46.39 -26.18 -13.77
C PRO A 341 -47.15 -27.19 -14.63
N THR A 342 -47.49 -28.31 -14.00
CA THR A 342 -48.34 -29.37 -14.54
C THR A 342 -49.66 -28.77 -15.02
N GLN A 343 -49.98 -28.92 -16.31
CA GLN A 343 -51.29 -28.54 -16.85
C GLN A 343 -52.33 -29.60 -16.46
N THR A 344 -53.29 -29.21 -15.64
CA THR A 344 -54.57 -29.91 -15.45
C THR A 344 -55.48 -29.61 -16.65
N PRO A 345 -56.21 -30.57 -17.22
CA PRO A 345 -57.07 -30.30 -18.36
C PRO A 345 -58.39 -29.65 -17.90
N SER A 346 -58.85 -28.62 -18.62
CA SER A 346 -60.23 -28.15 -18.49
C SER A 346 -60.79 -27.75 -19.84
N ALA A 347 -62.02 -28.21 -20.03
CA ALA A 347 -62.78 -28.27 -21.26
C ALA A 347 -63.14 -26.88 -21.81
N THR A 348 -63.09 -26.76 -23.14
CA THR A 348 -63.72 -25.69 -23.89
C THR A 348 -65.11 -26.12 -24.34
N GLY A 349 -66.10 -25.23 -24.20
CA GLY A 349 -67.39 -25.39 -24.84
C GLY A 349 -68.45 -24.39 -24.38
N GLY A 350 -68.47 -23.20 -24.96
CA GLY A 350 -69.61 -22.28 -24.89
C GLY A 350 -69.26 -20.84 -25.31
N PRO A 351 -69.80 -20.31 -26.43
CA PRO A 351 -69.48 -18.99 -26.92
C PRO A 351 -70.35 -17.88 -26.30
N ALA A 352 -69.82 -16.67 -26.40
CA ALA A 352 -70.34 -15.42 -25.88
C ALA A 352 -71.72 -15.02 -26.41
N GLU A 353 -72.50 -14.34 -25.57
CA GLU A 353 -73.49 -13.37 -26.04
C GLU A 353 -73.55 -12.13 -25.14
N LYS A 354 -73.76 -11.00 -25.82
CA LYS A 354 -73.84 -9.62 -25.33
C LYS A 354 -75.06 -9.39 -24.43
N ALA A 355 -74.96 -8.41 -23.54
CA ALA A 355 -75.67 -7.12 -23.61
C ALA A 355 -76.16 -6.61 -22.24
N GLY A 356 -75.77 -5.37 -21.94
CA GLY A 356 -76.67 -4.30 -21.47
C GLY A 356 -77.25 -4.38 -20.06
N GLY A 357 -76.80 -3.47 -19.19
CA GLY A 357 -77.39 -3.17 -17.89
C GLY A 357 -76.42 -2.44 -16.99
#